data_AF-A0AAE0DLT1-F1
#
_entry.id   AF-A0AAE0DLT1-F1
#
_cell.length_a   1.000
_cell.length_b   1.000
_cell.length_c   1.000
_cell.angle_alpha   90.00
_cell.angle_beta   90.00
_cell.angle_gamma   90.00
#
_symmetry.space_group_name_H-M   'P 1'
#
loop_
_entity.id
_entity.type
_entity.pdbx_description
1 polymer ?
#
loop_
_entity_poly.entity_id
_entity_poly.type
_entity_poly.pdbx_seq_one_letter_code
_entity_poly.pdbx_strand_id
1 'polypeptide(L)'
;MPSMSQASSSSHAASTYPVRILKKSEYKQAALCLAEAFEDDEVVQYAIQTGDRKNSTPEKDWKLHLHMMECIADIENRVTYLECSNPLNIKLYSRLGFKLAKKIYLTRGEKPVEMDIMTRLPVAQQLAGRTLRFHDEQESRN
;
A
#
# COMPACT_ATOMS: atom_id res chain seq x y z
N MET A 1 39.55 16.49 32.31
CA MET A 1 38.14 16.60 31.89
C MET A 1 38.11 16.69 30.36
N PRO A 2 37.85 15.60 29.61
CA PRO A 2 37.60 15.70 28.18
C PRO A 2 36.13 16.05 27.95
N SER A 3 35.91 17.20 27.31
CA SER A 3 34.59 17.70 26.90
C SER A 3 34.05 16.85 25.75
N MET A 4 32.77 16.48 25.85
CA MET A 4 31.99 15.83 24.79
C MET A 4 32.02 16.66 23.51
N SER A 5 32.46 16.04 22.40
CA SER A 5 32.25 16.58 21.05
C SER A 5 30.99 15.96 20.48
N GLN A 6 30.10 16.83 20.03
CA GLN A 6 28.71 16.57 19.70
C GLN A 6 28.54 15.59 18.52
N ALA A 7 27.46 14.80 18.61
CA ALA A 7 26.97 13.96 17.54
C ALA A 7 26.58 14.82 16.33
N SER A 8 27.19 14.52 15.19
CA SER A 8 26.83 15.09 13.89
C SER A 8 25.40 14.69 13.54
N SER A 9 24.48 15.63 13.70
CA SER A 9 23.12 15.55 13.18
C SER A 9 23.16 15.45 11.64
N SER A 10 22.96 14.25 11.11
CA SER A 10 22.85 14.00 9.68
C SER A 10 21.50 14.51 9.17
N SER A 11 21.50 15.76 8.69
CA SER A 11 20.43 16.30 7.87
C SER A 11 20.26 15.41 6.64
N HIS A 12 19.16 14.66 6.57
CA HIS A 12 18.80 13.90 5.39
C HIS A 12 18.45 14.88 4.27
N ALA A 13 19.44 15.18 3.42
CA ALA A 13 19.23 15.92 2.19
C ALA A 13 18.15 15.22 1.35
N ALA A 14 17.18 15.98 0.88
CA ALA A 14 16.14 15.50 -0.04
C ALA A 14 16.83 14.79 -1.21
N SER A 15 16.68 13.46 -1.30
CA SER A 15 17.48 12.67 -2.22
C SER A 15 17.08 13.04 -3.65
N THR A 16 18.00 13.63 -4.41
CA THR A 16 17.86 14.05 -5.81
C THR A 16 17.84 12.85 -6.77
N TYR A 17 17.28 11.70 -6.37
CA TYR A 17 17.20 10.54 -7.25
C TYR A 17 16.03 10.74 -8.22
N PRO A 18 16.27 10.65 -9.54
CA PRO A 18 15.20 10.73 -10.51
C PRO A 18 14.22 9.56 -10.28
N VAL A 19 12.95 9.88 -10.06
CA VAL A 19 11.89 8.87 -9.96
C VAL A 19 11.71 8.23 -11.34
N ARG A 20 12.08 6.95 -11.47
CA ARG A 20 11.98 6.20 -12.74
C ARG A 20 10.60 5.57 -12.87
N ILE A 21 9.93 5.82 -14.00
CA ILE A 21 8.69 5.12 -14.37
C ILE A 21 9.03 3.74 -14.95
N LEU A 22 8.46 2.68 -14.37
CA LEU A 22 8.61 1.30 -14.84
C LEU A 22 7.71 1.03 -16.05
N LYS A 23 8.20 0.18 -16.97
CA LYS A 23 7.38 -0.35 -18.06
C LYS A 23 6.54 -1.53 -17.58
N LYS A 24 5.41 -1.79 -18.27
CA LYS A 24 4.58 -2.98 -18.03
C LYS A 24 5.37 -4.30 -18.11
N SER A 25 6.45 -4.38 -18.88
CA SER A 25 7.30 -5.58 -18.94
C SER A 25 8.15 -5.83 -17.69
N GLU A 26 8.37 -4.82 -16.86
CA GLU A 26 9.28 -4.88 -15.71
C GLU A 26 8.54 -5.20 -14.38
N TYR A 27 7.21 -5.23 -14.39
CA TYR A 27 6.44 -5.26 -13.15
C TYR A 27 6.70 -6.49 -12.27
N LYS A 28 6.98 -7.66 -12.86
CA LYS A 28 7.28 -8.87 -12.08
C LYS A 28 8.60 -8.74 -11.33
N GLN A 29 9.60 -8.13 -11.97
CA GLN A 29 10.90 -7.89 -11.33
C GLN A 29 10.76 -6.84 -10.22
N ALA A 30 9.97 -5.80 -10.46
CA ALA A 30 9.66 -4.80 -9.44
C ALA A 30 8.88 -5.39 -8.26
N ALA A 31 7.91 -6.26 -8.54
CA ALA A 31 7.14 -6.97 -7.53
C ALA A 31 8.02 -7.89 -6.67
N LEU A 32 8.97 -8.59 -7.29
CA LEU A 32 9.95 -9.39 -6.56
C LEU A 32 10.82 -8.54 -5.65
N CYS A 33 11.34 -7.42 -6.16
CA CYS A 33 12.14 -6.49 -5.36
C CYS A 33 11.34 -5.92 -4.17
N LEU A 34 10.06 -5.59 -4.37
CA LEU A 34 9.16 -5.17 -3.29
C LEU A 34 8.90 -6.32 -2.31
N ALA A 35 8.66 -7.54 -2.80
CA ALA A 35 8.42 -8.70 -1.96
C ALA A 35 9.63 -9.00 -1.06
N GLU A 36 10.84 -8.97 -1.61
CA GLU A 36 12.08 -9.12 -0.83
C GLU A 36 12.23 -7.99 0.20
N ALA A 37 11.93 -6.74 -0.18
CA ALA A 37 12.05 -5.59 0.75
C ALA A 37 11.05 -5.62 1.91
N PHE A 38 9.88 -6.24 1.72
CA PHE A 38 8.80 -6.30 2.70
C PHE A 38 8.57 -7.72 3.26
N GLU A 39 9.56 -8.61 3.15
CA GLU A 39 9.45 -9.99 3.63
C GLU A 39 9.04 -10.06 5.11
N ASP A 40 9.64 -9.21 5.95
CA ASP A 40 9.39 -9.18 7.40
C ASP A 40 8.45 -8.04 7.84
N ASP A 41 7.77 -7.35 6.91
CA ASP A 41 6.90 -6.23 7.25
C ASP A 41 5.60 -6.70 7.92
N GLU A 42 5.34 -6.24 9.15
CA GLU A 42 4.19 -6.65 9.95
C GLU A 42 2.84 -6.35 9.28
N VAL A 43 2.74 -5.23 8.56
CA VAL A 43 1.50 -4.82 7.89
C VAL A 43 1.22 -5.72 6.70
N VAL A 44 2.27 -6.10 5.96
CA VAL A 44 2.15 -7.02 4.83
C VAL A 44 1.84 -8.42 5.31
N GLN A 45 2.55 -8.91 6.33
CA GLN A 45 2.32 -10.22 6.92
C GLN A 45 0.90 -10.37 7.50
N TYR A 46 0.33 -9.30 8.08
CA TYR A 46 -1.07 -9.31 8.55
C TYR A 46 -2.08 -9.70 7.45
N ALA A 47 -1.85 -9.25 6.22
CA ALA A 47 -2.73 -9.55 5.09
C ALA A 47 -2.56 -10.98 4.54
N ILE A 48 -1.42 -11.62 4.80
CA ILE A 48 -1.10 -12.99 4.37
C ILE A 48 -1.51 -14.00 5.44
N GLN A 49 -1.31 -13.68 6.71
CA GLN A 49 -1.51 -14.56 7.86
C GLN A 49 -2.92 -14.42 8.46
N THR A 50 -3.93 -14.52 7.60
CA THR A 50 -5.33 -14.45 8.04
C THR A 50 -5.72 -15.70 8.83
N GLY A 51 -6.67 -15.57 9.76
CA GLY A 51 -7.02 -16.65 10.72
C GLY A 51 -7.56 -17.94 10.08
N ASP A 52 -7.98 -17.88 8.82
CA ASP A 52 -8.40 -18.99 7.96
C ASP A 52 -7.22 -19.70 7.27
N ARG A 53 -6.01 -19.14 7.31
CA ARG A 53 -4.79 -19.66 6.66
C ARG A 53 -3.81 -20.37 7.61
N LYS A 54 -4.27 -20.83 8.78
CA LYS A 54 -3.44 -21.48 9.83
C LYS A 54 -2.58 -22.66 9.37
N ASN A 55 -2.92 -23.31 8.26
CA ASN A 55 -2.20 -24.46 7.70
C ASN A 55 -1.48 -24.12 6.37
N SER A 56 -1.24 -22.84 6.09
CA SER A 56 -0.46 -22.45 4.92
C SER A 56 1.01 -22.84 5.10
N THR A 57 1.69 -23.10 3.99
CA THR A 57 3.13 -23.38 4.01
C THR A 57 3.89 -22.09 3.69
N PRO A 58 5.15 -21.94 4.15
CA PRO A 58 5.96 -20.77 3.83
C PRO A 58 6.02 -20.46 2.33
N GLU A 59 6.05 -21.49 1.47
CA GLU A 59 6.07 -21.31 0.01
C GLU A 59 4.76 -20.75 -0.54
N LYS A 60 3.61 -21.16 0.03
CA LYS A 60 2.30 -20.63 -0.36
C LYS A 60 2.12 -19.19 0.09
N ASP A 61 2.65 -18.85 1.26
CA ASP A 61 2.60 -17.51 1.80
C ASP A 61 3.53 -16.57 1.03
N TRP A 62 4.76 -17.02 0.70
CA TRP A 62 5.65 -16.29 -0.20
C TRP A 62 5.02 -16.05 -1.58
N LYS A 63 4.36 -17.07 -2.15
CA LYS A 63 3.68 -16.92 -3.44
C LYS A 63 2.54 -15.90 -3.37
N LEU A 64 1.78 -15.87 -2.27
CA LEU A 64 0.72 -14.89 -2.07
C LEU A 64 1.31 -13.48 -1.89
N HIS A 65 2.34 -13.35 -1.05
CA HIS A 65 3.11 -12.13 -0.82
C HIS A 65 3.59 -11.52 -2.14
N LEU A 66 4.31 -12.29 -2.94
CA LEU A 66 4.80 -11.86 -4.25
C LEU A 66 3.66 -11.43 -5.17
N HIS A 67 2.58 -12.22 -5.23
CA HIS A 67 1.44 -11.90 -6.07
C HIS A 67 0.74 -10.59 -5.65
N MET A 68 0.66 -10.31 -4.35
CA MET A 68 0.14 -9.05 -3.84
C MET A 68 0.99 -7.84 -4.30
N MET A 69 2.31 -8.02 -4.43
CA MET A 69 3.22 -6.98 -4.89
C MET A 69 3.19 -6.73 -6.41
N GLU A 70 2.56 -7.61 -7.20
CA GLU A 70 2.46 -7.45 -8.66
C GLU A 70 1.60 -6.25 -9.09
N CYS A 71 0.81 -5.63 -8.21
CA CYS A 71 0.01 -4.41 -8.46
C CYS A 71 -0.75 -4.41 -9.81
N ILE A 72 -1.20 -5.59 -10.27
CA ILE A 72 -1.67 -5.83 -11.65
C ILE A 72 -2.82 -4.90 -12.02
N ALA A 73 -3.75 -4.63 -11.09
CA ALA A 73 -4.88 -3.77 -11.35
C ALA A 73 -4.47 -2.34 -11.77
N ASP A 74 -3.44 -1.78 -11.14
CA ASP A 74 -2.92 -0.45 -11.49
C ASP A 74 -2.23 -0.44 -12.86
N ILE A 75 -1.44 -1.49 -13.14
CA ILE A 75 -0.74 -1.67 -14.42
C ILE A 75 -1.73 -1.81 -15.58
N GLU A 76 -2.86 -2.46 -15.33
CA GLU A 76 -3.91 -2.67 -16.32
C GLU A 76 -4.97 -1.57 -16.30
N ASN A 77 -4.74 -0.50 -15.53
CA ASN A 77 -5.61 0.66 -15.40
C ASN A 77 -7.06 0.28 -15.06
N ARG A 78 -7.23 -0.74 -14.19
CA ARG A 78 -8.53 -1.24 -13.74
C ARG A 78 -8.88 -0.76 -12.34
N VAL A 79 -10.17 -0.55 -12.13
CA VAL A 79 -10.74 -0.32 -10.80
C VAL A 79 -10.68 -1.61 -9.99
N THR A 80 -10.28 -1.52 -8.73
CA THR A 80 -10.32 -2.64 -7.78
C THR A 80 -11.45 -2.40 -6.79
N TYR A 81 -12.19 -3.44 -6.41
CA TYR A 81 -13.14 -3.39 -5.31
C TYR A 81 -12.82 -4.47 -4.28
N LEU A 82 -13.24 -4.23 -3.04
CA LEU A 82 -13.20 -5.21 -1.96
C LEU A 82 -14.45 -5.09 -1.09
N GLU A 83 -14.71 -6.13 -0.32
CA GLU A 83 -15.78 -6.18 0.66
C GLU A 83 -15.16 -6.38 2.04
N CYS A 84 -15.49 -5.52 3.00
CA CYS A 84 -14.91 -5.52 4.32
C CYS A 84 -15.99 -5.82 5.36
N SER A 85 -15.90 -6.99 6.01
CA SER A 85 -16.80 -7.39 7.10
C SER A 85 -16.33 -6.92 8.49
N ASN A 86 -15.12 -6.38 8.58
CA ASN A 86 -14.50 -5.97 9.84
C ASN A 86 -14.20 -4.47 9.83
N PRO A 87 -14.90 -3.66 10.63
CA PRO A 87 -14.76 -2.20 10.60
C PRO A 87 -13.36 -1.71 10.95
N LEU A 88 -12.54 -2.50 11.67
CA LEU A 88 -11.15 -2.17 11.96
C LEU A 88 -10.29 -2.08 10.68
N ASN A 89 -10.64 -2.85 9.65
CA ASN A 89 -9.87 -2.92 8.41
C ASN A 89 -10.21 -1.77 7.45
N ILE A 90 -11.33 -1.06 7.65
CA ILE A 90 -11.71 0.10 6.82
C ILE A 90 -10.60 1.15 6.81
N LYS A 91 -9.97 1.40 7.97
CA LYS A 91 -8.89 2.38 8.08
C LYS A 91 -7.63 1.95 7.32
N LEU A 92 -7.33 0.65 7.34
CA LEU A 92 -6.23 0.08 6.56
C LEU A 92 -6.48 0.27 5.07
N TYR A 93 -7.63 -0.16 4.57
CA TYR A 93 -7.97 -0.06 3.14
C TYR A 93 -8.07 1.40 2.66
N SER A 94 -8.54 2.31 3.51
CA SER A 94 -8.57 3.74 3.21
C SER A 94 -7.16 4.31 2.95
N ARG A 95 -6.15 3.87 3.72
CA ARG A 95 -4.75 4.27 3.49
C ARG A 95 -4.19 3.72 2.19
N LEU A 96 -4.67 2.55 1.75
CA LEU A 96 -4.34 1.95 0.45
C LEU A 96 -5.10 2.58 -0.73
N GLY A 97 -5.84 3.67 -0.50
CA GLY A 97 -6.54 4.44 -1.54
C GLY A 97 -7.95 3.94 -1.87
N PHE A 98 -8.48 2.95 -1.14
CA PHE A 98 -9.87 2.55 -1.28
C PHE A 98 -10.80 3.59 -0.65
N LYS A 99 -11.94 3.84 -1.30
CA LYS A 99 -13.01 4.70 -0.79
C LYS A 99 -14.25 3.87 -0.55
N LEU A 100 -14.98 4.16 0.53
CA LEU A 100 -16.27 3.52 0.80
C LEU A 100 -17.23 3.86 -0.34
N ALA A 101 -17.77 2.83 -0.98
CA ALA A 101 -18.74 2.96 -2.06
C ALA A 101 -20.17 2.67 -1.57
N LYS A 102 -20.34 1.61 -0.76
CA LYS A 102 -21.66 1.17 -0.31
C LYS A 102 -21.56 0.32 0.97
N LYS A 103 -22.58 0.36 1.82
CA LYS A 103 -22.82 -0.62 2.88
C LYS A 103 -23.90 -1.62 2.44
N ILE A 104 -23.66 -2.91 2.63
CA ILE A 104 -24.64 -3.98 2.37
C ILE A 104 -24.74 -4.91 3.59
N TYR A 105 -25.83 -5.68 3.66
CA TYR A 105 -26.08 -6.62 4.74
C TYR A 105 -26.37 -8.00 4.17
N LEU A 106 -25.60 -9.01 4.58
CA LEU A 106 -25.86 -10.40 4.25
C LEU A 106 -26.81 -10.98 5.30
N THR A 107 -28.03 -11.34 4.90
CA THR A 107 -29.13 -11.70 5.81
C THR A 107 -29.50 -13.18 5.81
N ARG A 108 -28.75 -14.03 5.08
CA ARG A 108 -29.05 -15.46 4.95
C ARG A 108 -28.64 -16.29 6.19
N GLY A 109 -27.78 -15.76 7.06
CA GLY A 109 -27.36 -16.43 8.30
C GLY A 109 -28.22 -16.04 9.50
N GLU A 110 -28.01 -16.70 10.64
CA GLU A 110 -28.73 -16.41 11.90
C GLU A 110 -28.59 -14.95 12.35
N LYS A 111 -27.44 -14.33 12.07
CA LYS A 111 -27.16 -12.94 12.37
C LYS A 111 -26.77 -12.21 11.09
N PRO A 112 -27.34 -11.02 10.81
CA PRO A 112 -26.92 -10.20 9.69
C PRO A 112 -25.44 -9.85 9.79
N VAL A 113 -24.72 -9.99 8.67
CA VAL A 113 -23.32 -9.56 8.56
C VAL A 113 -23.28 -8.26 7.76
N GLU A 114 -22.78 -7.19 8.38
CA GLU A 114 -22.51 -5.93 7.68
C GLU A 114 -21.25 -6.05 6.82
N MET A 115 -21.32 -5.55 5.60
CA MET A 115 -20.19 -5.48 4.67
C MET A 115 -20.04 -4.07 4.11
N ASP A 116 -18.83 -3.53 4.21
CA ASP A 116 -18.41 -2.30 3.56
C ASP A 116 -17.80 -2.59 2.20
N ILE A 117 -18.49 -2.20 1.14
CA ILE A 117 -17.99 -2.26 -0.24
C ILE A 117 -17.10 -1.03 -0.45
N MET A 118 -15.82 -1.25 -0.76
CA MET A 118 -14.86 -0.20 -1.01
C MET A 118 -14.24 -0.34 -2.41
N THR A 119 -14.00 0.78 -3.08
CA THR A 119 -13.44 0.82 -4.44
C THR A 119 -12.18 1.68 -4.51
N ARG A 120 -11.19 1.26 -5.29
CA ARG A 120 -9.95 1.97 -5.58
C ARG A 120 -9.80 2.16 -7.09
N LEU A 121 -9.64 3.41 -7.52
CA LEU A 121 -9.23 3.73 -8.90
C LEU A 121 -7.76 3.40 -9.11
N PRO A 122 -7.30 3.11 -10.33
CA PRO A 122 -5.88 2.92 -10.58
C PRO A 122 -5.08 4.20 -10.25
N VAL A 123 -3.85 4.05 -9.73
CA VAL A 123 -3.02 5.18 -9.23
C VAL A 123 -2.91 6.32 -10.24
N ALA A 124 -2.72 6.01 -11.53
CA ALA A 124 -2.65 7.04 -12.58
C ALA A 124 -3.90 7.95 -12.61
N GLN A 125 -5.09 7.39 -12.40
CA GLN A 125 -6.34 8.14 -12.35
C GLN A 125 -6.51 8.87 -11.01
N GLN A 126 -6.00 8.31 -9.91
CA GLN A 126 -5.97 9.01 -8.62
C GLN A 126 -5.08 10.26 -8.66
N LEU A 127 -3.97 10.18 -9.40
CA LEU A 127 -3.01 11.27 -9.58
C LEU A 127 -3.47 12.30 -10.61
N ALA A 128 -4.22 11.91 -11.63
CA ALA A 128 -4.77 12.82 -12.63
C ALA A 128 -5.65 13.95 -12.03
N GLY A 129 -6.21 13.75 -10.83
CA GLY A 129 -6.96 14.76 -10.08
C GLY A 129 -6.18 15.48 -8.97
N ARG A 130 -4.89 15.17 -8.78
CA ARG A 130 -4.02 15.79 -7.76
C ARG A 130 -2.93 16.57 -8.47
N THR A 131 -2.99 17.90 -8.42
CA THR A 131 -1.79 18.73 -8.64
C THR A 131 -0.74 18.25 -7.64
N LEU A 132 0.34 17.65 -8.12
CA LEU A 132 1.53 17.38 -7.32
C LEU A 132 2.08 18.73 -6.88
N ARG A 133 1.64 19.22 -5.71
CA ARG A 133 2.28 20.36 -5.07
C ARG A 133 3.58 19.86 -4.47
N PHE A 134 4.64 19.94 -5.25
CA PHE A 134 5.96 20.10 -4.65
C PHE A 134 5.95 21.46 -3.95
N HIS A 135 6.18 21.49 -2.65
CA HIS A 135 6.40 22.74 -1.93
C HIS A 135 7.77 23.28 -2.38
N ASP A 136 7.79 24.02 -3.48
CA ASP A 136 8.88 24.95 -3.77
C ASP A 136 8.62 26.22 -2.97
N GLU A 137 9.19 26.29 -1.77
CA GLU A 137 9.43 27.56 -1.09
C GLU A 137 10.87 27.99 -1.37
N GLN A 138 11.07 28.63 -2.53
CA GLN A 138 12.12 29.62 -2.71
C GLN A 138 11.42 30.99 -2.79
N GLU A 139 11.10 31.55 -1.62
CA GLU A 139 10.81 32.98 -1.54
C GLU A 139 12.10 33.70 -1.15
N SER A 140 12.76 34.17 -2.21
CA SER A 140 13.59 35.37 -2.27
C SER A 140 13.38 36.31 -1.08
N ARG A 141 14.36 36.34 -0.16
CA ARG A 141 14.62 37.53 0.66
C ARG A 141 15.77 38.29 0.03
N ASN A 142 15.38 39.31 -0.71
CA ASN A 142 16.17 40.50 -0.95
C ASN A 142 16.25 41.31 0.36
#